data_AF-A0A644YBA7-F1
#
_entry.id   AF-A0A644YBA7-F1
#
_cell.length_a   1.000
_cell.length_b   1.000
_cell.length_c   1.000
_cell.angle_alpha   90.00
_cell.angle_beta   90.00
_cell.angle_gamma   90.00
#
_symmetry.space_group_name_H-M   'P 1'
#
loop_
_entity.id
_entity.type
_entity.pdbx_description
1 polymer ?
#
loop_
_entity_poly.entity_id
_entity_poly.type
_entity_poly.pdbx_seq_one_letter_code
_entity_poly.pdbx_strand_id
1 'polypeptide(L)'
;MDVALVQVSPPDQNGYCSLGVSVDYTKPALESAKTVIAQVNPQMPRTMGDSFVHVSQLDWIVEADVPLLQLKPPVIGAVERAIGEHCAGLIRDGDTLQLGIGAIPDAVLLFLKEKKDLGIHSEMFSDGVVELFEAGVITNRRKTLHPGKCVVTFLMGTRRLYDFVNDNPAVMMMPVDYVNDPYVIRQNDNLVSINSCLQVDLQGQVVSTSVGKREFSGVGGQVDFVRGANMSRGGRSIMAMPATAKGGAVSKIAAVIDEGASVTTSRHDVGYVVTEYGVAELRGKTLRQRARALIAIAHPDFRAALAQEFECRFHTPL
;
A
#
# COMPACT_ATOMS: atom_id res chain seq x y z
N MET A 1 18.62 2.75 20.56
CA MET A 1 17.79 3.96 20.68
C MET A 1 17.85 4.45 22.11
N ASP A 2 17.97 5.76 22.36
CA ASP A 2 18.05 6.25 23.75
C ASP A 2 16.65 6.36 24.40
N VAL A 3 15.70 7.00 23.73
CA VAL A 3 14.32 7.18 24.23
C VAL A 3 13.30 6.81 23.15
N ALA A 4 12.27 6.05 23.51
CA ALA A 4 11.07 5.83 22.69
C ALA A 4 9.85 6.50 23.32
N LEU A 5 9.12 7.28 22.51
CA LEU A 5 7.84 7.89 22.87
C LEU A 5 6.75 7.11 22.14
N VAL A 6 5.86 6.47 22.90
CA VAL A 6 4.78 5.63 22.35
C VAL A 6 3.43 6.04 22.90
N GLN A 7 2.37 5.80 22.13
CA GLN A 7 1.00 5.90 22.63
C GLN A 7 0.41 4.49 22.70
N VAL A 8 -0.24 4.15 23.81
CA VAL A 8 -0.76 2.81 24.07
C VAL A 8 -2.18 2.86 24.63
N SER A 9 -2.92 1.75 24.51
CA SER A 9 -4.18 1.56 25.23
C SER A 9 -3.95 1.49 26.74
N PRO A 10 -4.99 1.63 27.57
CA PRO A 10 -4.92 1.27 28.98
C PRO A 10 -4.50 -0.19 29.16
N PRO A 11 -3.81 -0.53 30.27
CA PRO A 11 -3.46 -1.90 30.57
C PRO A 11 -4.73 -2.72 30.88
N ASP A 12 -4.75 -3.97 30.44
CA ASP A 12 -5.76 -4.95 30.85
C ASP A 12 -5.51 -5.49 32.27
N GLN A 13 -6.36 -6.42 32.73
CA GLN A 13 -6.24 -7.01 34.07
C GLN A 13 -4.92 -7.75 34.32
N ASN A 14 -4.16 -8.07 33.27
CA ASN A 14 -2.87 -8.75 33.35
C ASN A 14 -1.70 -7.78 33.15
N GLY A 15 -1.95 -6.46 33.12
CA GLY A 15 -0.92 -5.44 32.97
C GLY A 15 -0.44 -5.24 31.53
N TYR A 16 -1.17 -5.73 30.52
CA TYR A 16 -0.79 -5.53 29.11
C TYR A 16 -1.55 -4.36 28.49
N CYS A 17 -0.79 -3.38 28.01
CA CYS A 17 -1.25 -2.38 27.08
C CYS A 17 -1.13 -2.91 25.63
N SER A 18 -1.76 -2.23 24.68
CA SER A 18 -1.56 -2.43 23.24
C SER A 18 -0.99 -1.18 22.59
N LEU A 19 -0.06 -1.35 21.65
CA LEU A 19 0.44 -0.29 20.75
C LEU A 19 -0.66 0.23 19.78
N GLY A 20 -1.78 -0.49 19.68
CA GLY A 20 -2.94 -0.10 18.91
C GLY A 20 -2.64 0.07 17.42
N VAL A 21 -2.82 1.29 16.91
CA VAL A 21 -2.80 1.54 15.46
C VAL A 21 -1.42 1.46 14.80
N SER A 22 -0.34 1.37 15.57
CA SER A 22 1.04 1.36 15.04
C SER A 22 1.91 0.33 15.75
N VAL A 23 2.19 -0.79 15.08
CA VAL A 23 3.15 -1.79 15.56
C VAL A 23 4.47 -1.62 14.81
N ASP A 24 4.39 -1.58 13.48
CA ASP A 24 5.45 -1.16 12.55
C ASP A 24 6.89 -1.33 13.05
N TYR A 25 7.66 -0.24 13.08
CA TYR A 25 8.94 -0.20 13.76
C TYR A 25 8.79 0.24 15.23
N THR A 26 7.59 0.68 15.65
CA THR A 26 7.27 1.13 17.01
C THR A 26 7.55 0.04 18.05
N LYS A 27 7.24 -1.22 17.73
CA LYS A 27 7.50 -2.38 18.60
C LYS A 27 8.99 -2.63 18.83
N PRO A 28 9.83 -2.86 17.79
CA PRO A 28 11.28 -3.02 18.00
C PRO A 28 11.95 -1.73 18.52
N ALA A 29 11.36 -0.57 18.22
CA ALA A 29 11.79 0.71 18.77
C ALA A 29 11.66 0.74 20.30
N LEU A 30 10.49 0.37 20.81
CA LEU A 30 10.21 0.25 22.24
C LEU A 30 11.15 -0.76 22.89
N GLU A 31 11.30 -1.95 22.31
CA GLU A 31 12.09 -3.05 22.89
C GLU A 31 13.60 -2.78 22.92
N SER A 32 14.10 -1.90 22.03
CA SER A 32 15.52 -1.53 21.95
C SER A 32 15.86 -0.20 22.61
N ALA A 33 14.87 0.51 23.16
CA ALA A 33 15.06 1.78 23.82
C ALA A 33 15.64 1.59 25.23
N LYS A 34 16.53 2.49 25.66
CA LYS A 34 16.98 2.54 27.06
C LYS A 34 15.91 3.12 27.99
N THR A 35 15.01 3.93 27.43
CA THR A 35 13.90 4.56 28.17
C THR A 35 12.66 4.62 27.30
N VAL A 36 11.53 4.13 27.83
CA VAL A 36 10.22 4.14 27.18
C VAL A 36 9.29 5.06 27.95
N ILE A 37 8.81 6.09 27.27
CA ILE A 37 7.80 7.02 27.79
C ILE A 37 6.50 6.74 27.05
N ALA A 38 5.50 6.23 27.77
CA ALA A 38 4.21 5.84 27.20
C ALA A 38 3.12 6.85 27.56
N GLN A 39 2.45 7.37 26.53
CA GLN A 39 1.17 8.03 26.69
C GLN A 39 0.06 6.96 26.71
N VAL A 40 -0.55 6.71 27.86
CA VAL A 40 -1.71 5.83 27.97
C VAL A 40 -2.95 6.62 27.58
N ASN A 41 -3.62 6.18 26.50
CA ASN A 41 -4.78 6.84 25.95
C ASN A 41 -5.97 5.86 25.87
N PRO A 42 -7.08 6.08 26.62
CA PRO A 42 -8.27 5.24 26.55
C PRO A 42 -8.94 5.21 25.17
N GLN A 43 -8.61 6.13 24.27
CA GLN A 43 -9.09 6.11 22.88
C GLN A 43 -8.19 5.31 21.92
N MET A 44 -7.04 4.81 22.36
CA MET A 44 -6.21 3.90 21.56
C MET A 44 -6.85 2.50 21.53
N PRO A 45 -7.20 1.95 20.35
CA PRO A 45 -7.82 0.64 20.29
C PRO A 45 -6.84 -0.44 20.76
N ARG A 46 -7.38 -1.44 21.46
CA ARG A 46 -6.62 -2.61 21.90
C ARG A 46 -6.57 -3.64 20.76
N THR A 47 -5.61 -3.48 19.85
CA THR A 47 -5.48 -4.38 18.69
C THR A 47 -4.85 -5.73 19.07
N MET A 48 -5.11 -6.76 18.28
CA MET A 48 -4.55 -8.11 18.46
C MET A 48 -3.24 -8.29 17.68
N GLY A 49 -2.58 -9.43 17.85
CA GLY A 49 -1.28 -9.73 17.22
C GLY A 49 -0.12 -9.39 18.15
N ASP A 50 1.03 -9.05 17.58
CA ASP A 50 2.24 -8.66 18.32
C ASP A 50 2.24 -7.15 18.65
N SER A 51 1.10 -6.67 19.16
CA SER A 51 0.92 -5.28 19.56
C SER A 51 1.04 -5.07 21.07
N PHE A 52 1.16 -6.15 21.85
CA PHE A 52 1.11 -6.05 23.31
C PHE A 52 2.45 -5.62 23.92
N VAL A 53 2.35 -4.79 24.96
CA VAL A 53 3.46 -4.38 25.81
C VAL A 53 3.02 -4.42 27.26
N HIS A 54 3.81 -5.06 28.12
CA HIS A 54 3.51 -5.12 29.55
C HIS A 54 3.98 -3.83 30.24
N VAL A 55 3.24 -3.34 31.22
CA VAL A 55 3.58 -2.09 31.96
C VAL A 55 4.97 -2.10 32.58
N SER A 56 5.55 -3.27 32.88
CA SER A 56 6.93 -3.38 33.38
C SER A 56 8.00 -3.02 32.34
N GLN A 57 7.63 -2.84 31.08
CA GLN A 57 8.51 -2.39 29.99
C GLN A 57 8.41 -0.88 29.76
N LEU A 58 7.63 -0.16 30.58
CA LEU A 58 7.40 1.28 30.45
C LEU A 58 8.10 1.99 31.63
N ASP A 59 9.05 2.87 31.34
CA ASP A 59 9.77 3.63 32.39
C ASP A 59 8.94 4.79 32.93
N TRP A 60 8.16 5.43 32.06
CA TRP A 60 7.28 6.55 32.41
C TRP A 60 5.91 6.39 31.76
N ILE A 61 4.86 6.68 32.51
CA ILE A 61 3.48 6.64 32.05
C ILE A 61 2.85 8.02 32.21
N VAL A 62 2.25 8.53 31.13
CA VAL A 62 1.49 9.77 31.10
C VAL A 62 0.09 9.45 30.58
N GLU A 63 -0.94 9.68 31.39
CA GLU A 63 -2.32 9.44 30.97
C GLU A 63 -2.86 10.65 30.19
N ALA A 64 -3.49 10.40 29.05
CA ALA A 64 -4.16 11.45 28.27
C ALA A 64 -5.30 10.87 27.41
N ASP A 65 -6.52 11.29 27.72
CA ASP A 65 -7.72 11.01 26.92
C ASP A 65 -7.83 12.02 25.78
N VAL A 66 -7.34 11.63 24.61
CA VAL A 66 -7.35 12.47 23.42
C VAL A 66 -7.78 11.67 22.20
N PRO A 67 -8.56 12.25 21.28
CA PRO A 67 -8.93 11.56 20.06
C PRO A 67 -7.70 11.25 19.22
N LEU A 68 -7.67 10.03 18.66
CA LEU A 68 -6.66 9.68 17.67
C LEU A 68 -6.81 10.55 16.42
N LEU A 69 -5.68 10.81 15.75
CA LEU A 69 -5.67 11.48 14.46
C LEU A 69 -6.47 10.65 13.44
N GLN A 70 -7.34 11.32 12.70
CA GLN A 70 -8.16 10.69 11.67
C GLN A 70 -7.73 11.15 10.28
N LEU A 71 -7.71 10.21 9.34
CA LEU A 71 -7.57 10.51 7.92
C LEU A 71 -8.95 10.70 7.31
N LYS A 72 -9.17 11.86 6.68
CA LYS A 72 -10.41 12.11 5.95
C LYS A 72 -10.45 11.25 4.68
N PRO A 73 -11.58 10.61 4.36
CA PRO A 73 -11.75 9.93 3.09
C PRO A 73 -11.48 10.89 1.91
N PRO A 74 -10.75 10.43 0.88
CA PRO A 74 -10.45 11.23 -0.29
C PRO A 74 -11.70 11.41 -1.16
N VAL A 75 -11.69 12.46 -1.99
CA VAL A 75 -12.68 12.60 -3.07
C VAL A 75 -12.25 11.70 -4.22
N ILE A 76 -13.14 10.80 -4.65
CA ILE A 76 -12.89 9.90 -5.78
C ILE A 76 -13.50 10.50 -7.04
N GLY A 77 -12.64 10.96 -7.96
CA GLY A 77 -13.03 11.52 -9.24
C GLY A 77 -13.26 10.47 -10.33
N ALA A 78 -13.54 10.95 -11.55
CA ALA A 78 -13.72 10.09 -12.73
C ALA A 78 -12.42 9.35 -13.11
N VAL A 79 -11.27 10.02 -12.97
CA VAL A 79 -9.94 9.44 -13.24
C VAL A 79 -9.67 8.28 -12.30
N GLU A 80 -9.85 8.47 -10.99
CA GLU A 80 -9.61 7.42 -10.01
C GLU A 80 -10.60 6.27 -10.14
N ARG A 81 -11.87 6.55 -10.51
CA ARG A 81 -12.84 5.49 -10.83
C ARG A 81 -12.39 4.62 -11.99
N ALA A 82 -11.95 5.21 -13.10
CA ALA A 82 -11.47 4.46 -14.26
C ALA A 82 -10.23 3.61 -13.91
N ILE A 83 -9.28 4.18 -13.16
CA ILE A 83 -8.13 3.44 -12.64
C ILE A 83 -8.59 2.28 -11.74
N GLY A 84 -9.52 2.55 -10.82
CA GLY A 84 -10.09 1.58 -9.88
C GLY A 84 -10.72 0.39 -10.60
N GLU A 85 -11.50 0.65 -11.65
CA GLU A 85 -12.14 -0.37 -12.48
C GLU A 85 -11.10 -1.23 -13.22
N HIS A 86 -10.09 -0.60 -13.84
CA HIS A 86 -9.01 -1.33 -14.50
C HIS A 86 -8.21 -2.22 -13.54
N CYS A 87 -7.88 -1.70 -12.35
CA CYS A 87 -7.22 -2.48 -11.29
C CYS A 87 -8.10 -3.64 -10.82
N ALA A 88 -9.40 -3.43 -10.60
CA ALA A 88 -10.34 -4.47 -10.18
C ALA A 88 -10.48 -5.60 -11.22
N GLY A 89 -10.33 -5.29 -12.51
CA GLY A 89 -10.26 -6.28 -13.58
C GLY A 89 -9.07 -7.24 -13.47
N LEU A 90 -8.01 -6.87 -12.75
CA LEU A 90 -6.85 -7.71 -12.48
C LEU A 90 -6.98 -8.53 -11.19
N ILE A 91 -8.02 -8.30 -10.39
CA ILE A 91 -8.27 -8.97 -9.12
C ILE A 91 -9.28 -10.10 -9.31
N ARG A 92 -9.00 -11.25 -8.72
CA ARG A 92 -9.80 -12.48 -8.78
C ARG A 92 -10.36 -12.81 -7.41
N ASP A 93 -11.40 -13.64 -7.40
CA ASP A 93 -11.90 -14.21 -6.15
C ASP A 93 -10.79 -15.00 -5.45
N GLY A 94 -10.71 -14.87 -4.13
CA GLY A 94 -9.68 -15.51 -3.31
C GLY A 94 -8.30 -14.82 -3.32
N ASP A 95 -8.12 -13.71 -4.03
CA ASP A 95 -6.86 -12.96 -4.00
C ASP A 95 -6.57 -12.38 -2.61
N THR A 96 -5.29 -12.32 -2.24
CA THR A 96 -4.83 -11.63 -1.03
C THR A 96 -4.33 -10.25 -1.40
N LEU A 97 -4.92 -9.19 -0.85
CA LEU A 97 -4.62 -7.83 -1.26
C LEU A 97 -3.63 -7.15 -0.30
N GLN A 98 -2.73 -6.38 -0.92
CA GLN A 98 -2.07 -5.23 -0.31
C GLN A 98 -2.50 -3.98 -1.05
N LEU A 99 -2.90 -2.95 -0.30
CA LEU A 99 -3.24 -1.64 -0.83
C LEU A 99 -2.96 -0.57 0.21
N GLY A 100 -2.60 0.63 -0.25
CA GLY A 100 -2.39 1.80 0.60
C GLY A 100 -3.67 2.61 0.86
N ILE A 101 -3.48 3.87 1.19
CA ILE A 101 -4.55 4.88 1.33
C ILE A 101 -4.60 5.85 0.16
N GLY A 102 -5.74 6.51 0.02
CA GLY A 102 -5.94 7.59 -0.95
C GLY A 102 -6.96 7.22 -2.02
N ALA A 103 -7.20 8.17 -2.93
CA ALA A 103 -8.33 8.09 -3.85
C ALA A 103 -8.27 6.86 -4.77
N ILE A 104 -7.08 6.43 -5.19
CA ILE A 104 -6.91 5.26 -6.06
C ILE A 104 -7.19 3.94 -5.32
N PRO A 105 -6.51 3.61 -4.19
CA PRO A 105 -6.87 2.41 -3.43
C PRO A 105 -8.35 2.35 -3.06
N ASP A 106 -8.93 3.45 -2.58
CA ASP A 106 -10.35 3.49 -2.23
C ASP A 106 -11.24 3.29 -3.47
N ALA A 107 -10.87 3.84 -4.62
CA ALA A 107 -11.57 3.59 -5.88
C ALA A 107 -11.53 2.13 -6.30
N VAL A 108 -10.40 1.43 -6.12
CA VAL A 108 -10.32 -0.02 -6.39
C VAL A 108 -11.36 -0.77 -5.57
N LEU A 109 -11.43 -0.50 -4.26
CA LEU A 109 -12.33 -1.20 -3.34
C LEU A 109 -13.81 -1.05 -3.73
N LEU A 110 -14.21 0.08 -4.33
CA LEU A 110 -15.58 0.28 -4.85
C LEU A 110 -16.01 -0.78 -5.87
N PHE A 111 -15.06 -1.30 -6.66
CA PHE A 111 -15.31 -2.27 -7.72
C PHE A 111 -15.07 -3.72 -7.28
N LEU A 112 -14.79 -3.95 -5.99
CA LEU A 112 -14.58 -5.30 -5.45
C LEU A 112 -15.79 -5.87 -4.70
N LYS A 113 -16.91 -5.14 -4.63
CA LYS A 113 -18.10 -5.54 -3.85
C LYS A 113 -18.70 -6.89 -4.27
N GLU A 114 -18.52 -7.29 -5.52
CA GLU A 114 -19.01 -8.57 -6.06
C GLU A 114 -17.96 -9.69 -5.99
N LYS A 115 -16.73 -9.40 -5.56
CA LYS A 115 -15.68 -10.41 -5.39
C LYS A 115 -15.98 -11.26 -4.15
N LYS A 116 -15.36 -12.43 -4.11
CA LYS A 116 -15.58 -13.39 -3.03
C LYS A 116 -14.27 -13.83 -2.40
N ASP A 117 -14.34 -14.02 -1.10
CA ASP A 117 -13.28 -14.63 -0.28
C ASP A 117 -11.91 -13.95 -0.38
N LEU A 118 -11.88 -12.64 -0.54
CA LEU A 118 -10.65 -11.87 -0.56
C LEU A 118 -9.93 -11.94 0.78
N GLY A 119 -8.60 -11.78 0.75
CA GLY A 119 -7.74 -11.68 1.94
C GLY A 119 -7.01 -10.35 2.03
N ILE A 120 -6.47 -10.04 3.20
CA ILE A 120 -5.65 -8.87 3.49
C ILE A 120 -4.32 -9.30 4.13
N HIS A 121 -3.22 -8.99 3.45
CA HIS A 121 -1.87 -8.94 4.00
C HIS A 121 -1.24 -7.67 3.45
N SER A 122 -1.28 -6.60 4.22
CA SER A 122 -1.00 -5.24 3.73
C SER A 122 -0.12 -4.50 4.72
N GLU A 123 0.66 -3.53 4.26
CA GLU A 123 1.35 -2.61 5.17
C GLU A 123 0.32 -1.88 6.06
N MET A 124 -0.73 -1.35 5.43
CA MET A 124 -1.83 -0.70 6.12
C MET A 124 -3.17 -0.95 5.42
N PHE A 125 -4.29 -0.59 6.07
CA PHE A 125 -5.59 -0.44 5.39
C PHE A 125 -6.44 0.67 6.04
N SER A 126 -7.47 1.11 5.31
CA SER A 126 -8.42 2.14 5.72
C SER A 126 -9.86 1.62 5.77
N ASP A 127 -10.81 2.53 6.01
CA ASP A 127 -12.25 2.30 6.09
C ASP A 127 -12.84 1.47 4.94
N GLY A 128 -12.29 1.53 3.73
CA GLY A 128 -12.80 0.74 2.60
C GLY A 128 -12.65 -0.77 2.81
N VAL A 129 -11.58 -1.21 3.50
CA VAL A 129 -11.42 -2.63 3.87
C VAL A 129 -12.44 -3.04 4.93
N VAL A 130 -12.77 -2.14 5.86
CA VAL A 130 -13.83 -2.38 6.86
C VAL A 130 -15.16 -2.62 6.16
N GLU A 131 -15.52 -1.79 5.18
CA GLU A 131 -16.76 -1.94 4.41
C GLU A 131 -16.83 -3.28 3.66
N LEU A 132 -15.75 -3.69 3.00
CA LEU A 132 -15.71 -4.98 2.30
C LEU A 132 -15.69 -6.19 3.26
N PHE A 133 -15.11 -6.04 4.44
CA PHE A 133 -15.14 -7.08 5.46
C PHE A 133 -16.57 -7.28 6.01
N GLU A 134 -17.25 -6.19 6.37
CA GLU A 134 -18.65 -6.22 6.84
C GLU A 134 -19.61 -6.75 5.77
N ALA A 135 -19.32 -6.49 4.48
CA ALA A 135 -20.08 -7.04 3.35
C ALA A 135 -19.80 -8.53 3.09
N GLY A 136 -18.85 -9.15 3.80
CA GLY A 136 -18.47 -10.55 3.62
C GLY A 136 -17.62 -10.83 2.36
N VAL A 137 -17.14 -9.78 1.69
CA VAL A 137 -16.24 -9.87 0.53
C VAL A 137 -14.84 -10.27 0.98
N ILE A 138 -14.33 -9.61 2.02
CA ILE A 138 -13.06 -9.97 2.67
C ILE A 138 -13.36 -10.96 3.78
N THR A 139 -12.85 -12.18 3.63
CA THR A 139 -13.03 -13.25 4.62
C THR A 139 -11.71 -13.84 5.10
N ASN A 140 -10.60 -13.57 4.39
CA ASN A 140 -9.27 -14.12 4.65
C ASN A 140 -9.20 -15.66 4.63
N ARG A 141 -10.28 -16.38 4.26
CA ARG A 141 -10.34 -17.85 4.35
C ARG A 141 -9.49 -18.56 3.30
N ARG A 142 -9.15 -17.86 2.22
CA ARG A 142 -8.32 -18.36 1.12
C ARG A 142 -6.84 -18.01 1.26
N LYS A 143 -6.47 -17.21 2.28
CA LYS A 143 -5.06 -16.91 2.56
C LYS A 143 -4.32 -18.19 2.93
N THR A 144 -3.14 -18.36 2.38
CA THR A 144 -2.24 -19.47 2.72
C THR A 144 -1.57 -19.25 4.07
N LEU A 145 -1.20 -17.99 4.38
CA LEU A 145 -0.59 -17.60 5.64
C LEU A 145 -1.59 -16.78 6.48
N HIS A 146 -1.72 -17.10 7.76
CA HIS A 146 -2.70 -16.48 8.68
C HIS A 146 -4.15 -16.47 8.14
N PRO A 147 -4.72 -17.64 7.81
CA PRO A 147 -6.10 -17.73 7.34
C PRO A 147 -7.07 -17.14 8.38
N GLY A 148 -8.08 -16.42 7.89
CA GLY A 148 -9.08 -15.75 8.73
C GLY A 148 -8.62 -14.44 9.38
N LYS A 149 -7.38 -13.99 9.15
CA LYS A 149 -6.84 -12.75 9.73
C LYS A 149 -6.47 -11.72 8.65
N CYS A 150 -6.92 -10.47 8.84
CA CYS A 150 -6.32 -9.29 8.21
C CYS A 150 -4.96 -9.03 8.89
N VAL A 151 -3.86 -9.24 8.17
CA VAL A 151 -2.50 -9.01 8.69
C VAL A 151 -2.03 -7.64 8.23
N VAL A 152 -1.58 -6.81 9.18
CA VAL A 152 -1.25 -5.41 8.92
C VAL A 152 -0.19 -4.89 9.89
N THR A 153 0.55 -3.83 9.54
CA THR A 153 1.61 -3.28 10.41
C THR A 153 1.26 -1.93 11.05
N PHE A 154 0.47 -1.10 10.38
CA PHE A 154 -0.14 0.09 10.96
C PHE A 154 -1.51 0.41 10.34
N LEU A 155 -2.27 1.31 10.96
CA LEU A 155 -3.63 1.68 10.57
C LEU A 155 -3.79 3.20 10.54
N MET A 156 -4.52 3.70 9.54
CA MET A 156 -4.86 5.11 9.44
C MET A 156 -6.19 5.25 8.72
N GLY A 157 -7.15 5.91 9.35
CA GLY A 157 -8.50 6.02 8.83
C GLY A 157 -9.37 6.89 9.72
N THR A 158 -10.68 6.65 9.71
CA THR A 158 -11.61 7.33 10.60
C THR A 158 -11.79 6.59 11.93
N ARG A 159 -12.60 7.17 12.82
CA ARG A 159 -13.04 6.49 14.06
C ARG A 159 -13.65 5.11 13.80
N ARG A 160 -14.36 4.92 12.67
CA ARG A 160 -14.94 3.62 12.29
C ARG A 160 -13.87 2.53 12.19
N LEU A 161 -12.72 2.83 11.59
CA LEU A 161 -11.61 1.89 11.50
C LEU A 161 -11.10 1.53 12.90
N TYR A 162 -10.88 2.54 13.74
CA TYR A 162 -10.33 2.34 15.09
C TYR A 162 -11.26 1.51 15.97
N ASP A 163 -12.57 1.76 15.90
CA ASP A 163 -13.58 0.95 16.59
C ASP A 163 -13.64 -0.48 16.03
N PHE A 164 -13.53 -0.66 14.72
CA PHE A 164 -13.53 -1.98 14.08
C PHE A 164 -12.34 -2.86 14.52
N VAL A 165 -11.17 -2.28 14.73
CA VAL A 165 -9.96 -3.05 15.09
C VAL A 165 -9.83 -3.30 16.61
N ASN A 166 -10.60 -2.57 17.43
CA ASN A 166 -10.55 -2.70 18.88
C ASN A 166 -11.04 -4.08 19.35
N ASP A 167 -10.15 -4.84 19.98
CA ASP A 167 -10.36 -6.22 20.44
C ASP A 167 -10.92 -7.19 19.38
N ASN A 168 -10.69 -6.89 18.10
CA ASN A 168 -11.19 -7.72 17.01
C ASN A 168 -10.21 -8.85 16.68
N PRO A 169 -10.57 -10.13 16.93
CA PRO A 169 -9.68 -11.24 16.66
C PRO A 169 -9.43 -11.44 15.17
N ALA A 170 -10.23 -10.88 14.26
CA ALA A 170 -10.00 -10.98 12.82
C ALA A 170 -8.84 -10.10 12.32
N VAL A 171 -8.30 -9.21 13.15
CA VAL A 171 -7.18 -8.33 12.79
C VAL A 171 -5.93 -8.77 13.56
N MET A 172 -4.78 -8.79 12.89
CA MET A 172 -3.51 -9.19 13.49
C MET A 172 -2.47 -8.14 13.12
N MET A 173 -2.13 -7.29 14.09
CA MET A 173 -1.06 -6.30 13.94
C MET A 173 0.30 -6.99 14.16
N MET A 174 1.25 -6.76 13.27
CA MET A 174 2.60 -7.35 13.35
C MET A 174 3.67 -6.31 13.00
N PRO A 175 4.90 -6.44 13.51
CA PRO A 175 6.03 -5.59 13.14
C PRO A 175 6.29 -5.53 11.63
N VAL A 176 6.84 -4.42 11.17
CA VAL A 176 7.02 -4.15 9.73
C VAL A 176 8.03 -5.12 9.09
N ASP A 177 9.04 -5.56 9.83
CA ASP A 177 10.02 -6.56 9.39
C ASP A 177 9.39 -7.95 9.20
N TYR A 178 8.19 -8.19 9.73
CA TYR A 178 7.38 -9.37 9.40
C TYR A 178 6.43 -9.11 8.23
N VAL A 179 5.61 -8.06 8.33
CA VAL A 179 4.54 -7.79 7.36
C VAL A 179 5.11 -7.47 5.98
N ASN A 180 6.19 -6.71 5.94
CA ASN A 180 6.81 -6.26 4.71
C ASN A 180 7.96 -7.18 4.25
N ASP A 181 8.30 -8.27 4.93
CA ASP A 181 9.33 -9.18 4.41
C ASP A 181 8.84 -9.85 3.11
N PRO A 182 9.51 -9.66 1.96
CA PRO A 182 9.13 -10.33 0.71
C PRO A 182 9.05 -11.86 0.83
N TYR A 183 9.82 -12.48 1.73
CA TYR A 183 9.78 -13.91 2.02
C TYR A 183 8.56 -14.33 2.85
N VAL A 184 7.96 -13.43 3.61
CA VAL A 184 6.68 -13.63 4.29
C VAL A 184 5.54 -13.38 3.30
N ILE A 185 5.58 -12.24 2.59
CA ILE A 185 4.57 -11.83 1.61
C ILE A 185 4.33 -12.94 0.57
N ARG A 186 5.41 -13.52 0.01
CA ARG A 186 5.33 -14.57 -1.02
C ARG A 186 4.61 -15.85 -0.60
N GLN A 187 4.44 -16.07 0.71
CA GLN A 187 3.80 -17.28 1.22
C GLN A 187 2.29 -17.25 1.00
N ASN A 188 1.69 -16.07 0.83
CA ASN A 188 0.31 -15.94 0.38
C ASN A 188 0.24 -16.19 -1.12
N ASP A 189 -0.51 -17.21 -1.54
CA ASP A 189 -0.84 -17.39 -2.96
C ASP A 189 -1.73 -16.25 -3.46
N ASN A 190 -1.61 -15.95 -4.76
CA ASN A 190 -2.42 -14.94 -5.43
C ASN A 190 -2.38 -13.56 -4.75
N LEU A 191 -1.19 -13.18 -4.25
CA LEU A 191 -1.03 -11.87 -3.64
C LEU A 191 -1.04 -10.76 -4.69
N VAL A 192 -1.95 -9.81 -4.55
CA VAL A 192 -2.07 -8.63 -5.41
C VAL A 192 -1.64 -7.40 -4.63
N SER A 193 -0.52 -6.81 -5.05
CA SER A 193 -0.01 -5.55 -4.51
C SER A 193 -0.46 -4.39 -5.40
N ILE A 194 -1.04 -3.35 -4.80
CA ILE A 194 -1.54 -2.15 -5.49
C ILE A 194 -0.90 -0.92 -4.87
N ASN A 195 -0.05 -0.24 -5.64
CA ASN A 195 0.70 0.92 -5.20
C ASN A 195 0.53 2.09 -6.17
N SER A 196 0.56 3.32 -5.63
CA SER A 196 0.58 4.53 -6.46
C SER A 196 2.00 4.95 -6.82
N CYS A 197 2.18 5.65 -7.94
CA CYS A 197 3.46 6.27 -8.33
C CYS A 197 3.30 7.67 -8.93
N LEU A 198 4.42 8.39 -9.05
CA LEU A 198 4.50 9.76 -9.56
C LEU A 198 4.90 9.81 -11.03
N GLN A 199 5.72 8.88 -11.50
CA GLN A 199 6.18 8.88 -12.89
C GLN A 199 6.61 7.46 -13.30
N VAL A 200 6.40 7.13 -14.56
CA VAL A 200 6.93 5.91 -15.19
C VAL A 200 7.56 6.27 -16.53
N ASP A 201 8.77 5.79 -16.79
CA ASP A 201 9.42 6.01 -18.10
C ASP A 201 9.11 4.91 -19.11
N LEU A 202 9.46 5.11 -20.39
CA LEU A 202 9.26 4.12 -21.46
C LEU A 202 10.02 2.80 -21.28
N GLN A 203 10.98 2.71 -20.36
CA GLN A 203 11.63 1.45 -20.00
C GLN A 203 10.88 0.70 -18.88
N GLY A 204 9.94 1.37 -18.23
CA GLY A 204 9.19 0.88 -17.08
C GLY A 204 9.91 1.13 -15.75
N GLN A 205 10.83 2.09 -15.67
CA GLN A 205 11.34 2.55 -14.37
C GLN A 205 10.26 3.39 -13.69
N VAL A 206 10.06 3.18 -12.39
CA VAL A 206 8.99 3.85 -11.63
C VAL A 206 9.62 4.76 -10.59
N VAL A 207 9.14 5.99 -10.53
CA VAL A 207 9.45 6.99 -9.51
C VAL A 207 8.20 7.21 -8.67
N SER A 208 8.31 7.03 -7.35
CA SER A 208 7.20 7.20 -6.42
C SER A 208 7.51 8.19 -5.29
N THR A 209 8.79 8.45 -5.00
CA THR A 209 9.18 9.22 -3.81
C THR A 209 9.61 10.65 -4.09
N SER A 210 9.87 11.01 -5.34
CA SER A 210 10.45 12.31 -5.71
C SER A 210 9.86 12.89 -7.00
N VAL A 211 9.98 14.21 -7.15
CA VAL A 211 9.72 14.95 -8.39
C VAL A 211 11.01 15.67 -8.76
N GLY A 212 11.74 15.13 -9.74
CA GLY A 212 13.15 15.48 -9.97
C GLY A 212 13.95 15.38 -8.68
N LYS A 213 14.70 16.42 -8.34
CA LYS A 213 15.59 16.47 -7.15
C LYS A 213 14.86 16.66 -5.82
N ARG A 214 13.53 16.83 -5.82
CA ARG A 214 12.74 17.12 -4.62
C ARG A 214 12.08 15.87 -4.09
N GLU A 215 12.42 15.50 -2.86
CA GLU A 215 11.72 14.43 -2.15
C GLU A 215 10.27 14.85 -1.81
N PHE A 216 9.36 13.91 -2.00
CA PHE A 216 7.93 14.06 -1.77
C PHE A 216 7.44 13.08 -0.68
N SER A 217 7.96 11.85 -0.65
CA SER A 217 7.64 10.82 0.33
C SER A 217 8.84 9.90 0.60
N GLY A 218 8.65 8.79 1.32
CA GLY A 218 9.65 7.72 1.43
C GLY A 218 9.33 6.52 0.53
N VAL A 219 10.27 5.57 0.43
CA VAL A 219 10.09 4.30 -0.30
C VAL A 219 8.93 3.46 0.26
N GLY A 220 8.74 3.49 1.59
CA GLY A 220 7.79 2.63 2.29
C GLY A 220 8.02 1.15 1.95
N GLY A 221 6.96 0.35 2.03
CA GLY A 221 6.97 -1.06 1.61
C GLY A 221 6.65 -1.30 0.14
N GLN A 222 6.61 -0.28 -0.72
CA GLN A 222 6.21 -0.45 -2.12
C GLN A 222 7.06 -1.53 -2.80
N VAL A 223 8.38 -1.43 -2.69
CA VAL A 223 9.32 -2.36 -3.34
C VAL A 223 9.21 -3.76 -2.73
N ASP A 224 8.97 -3.84 -1.43
CA ASP A 224 8.84 -5.09 -0.72
C ASP A 224 7.62 -5.89 -1.21
N PHE A 225 6.47 -5.22 -1.30
CA PHE A 225 5.24 -5.82 -1.80
C PHE A 225 5.30 -6.11 -3.30
N VAL A 226 5.97 -5.28 -4.11
CA VAL A 226 6.21 -5.59 -5.52
C VAL A 226 7.02 -6.90 -5.64
N ARG A 227 8.10 -7.05 -4.88
CA ARG A 227 8.95 -8.25 -4.90
C ARG A 227 8.23 -9.47 -4.33
N GLY A 228 7.56 -9.32 -3.20
CA GLY A 228 6.77 -10.37 -2.57
C GLY A 228 5.64 -10.87 -3.47
N ALA A 229 4.91 -9.96 -4.13
CA ALA A 229 3.90 -10.31 -5.13
C ALA A 229 4.50 -11.03 -6.33
N ASN A 230 5.68 -10.59 -6.81
CA ASN A 230 6.36 -11.25 -7.92
C ASN A 230 6.87 -12.67 -7.61
N MET A 231 7.16 -12.94 -6.33
CA MET A 231 7.58 -14.24 -5.78
C MET A 231 6.40 -15.12 -5.37
N SER A 232 5.21 -14.53 -5.15
CA SER A 232 3.96 -15.23 -4.86
C SER A 232 3.47 -16.00 -6.08
N ARG A 233 2.97 -17.23 -5.86
CA ARG A 233 2.36 -18.04 -6.92
C ARG A 233 1.05 -17.40 -7.36
N GLY A 234 0.96 -16.98 -8.62
CA GLY A 234 -0.19 -16.26 -9.16
C GLY A 234 -0.28 -14.79 -8.70
N GLY A 235 0.77 -14.29 -8.03
CA GLY A 235 0.82 -12.92 -7.55
C GLY A 235 0.98 -11.89 -8.67
N ARG A 236 0.51 -10.68 -8.41
CA ARG A 236 0.49 -9.55 -9.36
C ARG A 236 0.89 -8.27 -8.62
N SER A 237 1.78 -7.48 -9.20
CA SER A 237 2.11 -6.14 -8.71
C SER A 237 1.56 -5.08 -9.67
N ILE A 238 0.83 -4.11 -9.14
CA ILE A 238 0.14 -3.07 -9.90
C ILE A 238 0.64 -1.70 -9.44
N MET A 239 1.17 -0.94 -10.40
CA MET A 239 1.51 0.47 -10.25
C MET A 239 0.41 1.32 -10.89
N ALA A 240 -0.37 2.02 -10.07
CA ALA A 240 -1.50 2.82 -10.52
C ALA A 240 -1.20 4.32 -10.44
N MET A 241 -1.58 5.08 -11.46
CA MET A 241 -1.44 6.54 -11.45
C MET A 241 -2.36 7.20 -12.47
N PRO A 242 -2.79 8.46 -12.26
CA PRO A 242 -3.30 9.26 -13.37
C PRO A 242 -2.26 9.35 -14.48
N ALA A 243 -2.67 9.44 -15.74
CA ALA A 243 -1.75 9.59 -16.86
C ALA A 243 -1.11 10.99 -16.89
N THR A 244 -1.71 11.98 -16.21
CA THR A 244 -1.22 13.36 -16.15
C THR A 244 -1.17 13.94 -14.73
N ALA A 245 -0.50 15.08 -14.60
CA ALA A 245 -0.42 15.92 -13.40
C ALA A 245 -0.62 17.40 -13.77
N LYS A 246 -0.71 18.27 -12.74
CA LYS A 246 -0.88 19.73 -12.88
C LYS A 246 -2.04 20.10 -13.82
N GLY A 247 -3.21 19.47 -13.63
CA GLY A 247 -4.41 19.74 -14.42
C GLY A 247 -4.28 19.34 -15.89
N GLY A 248 -3.56 18.26 -16.19
CA GLY A 248 -3.35 17.77 -17.56
C GLY A 248 -2.08 18.28 -18.24
N ALA A 249 -1.39 19.27 -17.66
CA ALA A 249 -0.26 19.92 -18.30
C ALA A 249 1.03 19.08 -18.37
N VAL A 250 1.15 18.04 -17.53
CA VAL A 250 2.37 17.20 -17.45
C VAL A 250 1.99 15.74 -17.57
N SER A 251 2.62 15.00 -18.49
CA SER A 251 2.48 13.54 -18.57
C SER A 251 3.24 12.86 -17.42
N LYS A 252 2.60 11.88 -16.77
CA LYS A 252 3.25 11.00 -15.80
C LYS A 252 3.87 9.76 -16.46
N ILE A 253 3.52 9.48 -17.72
CA ILE A 253 4.29 8.56 -18.58
C ILE A 253 5.30 9.40 -19.36
N ALA A 254 6.58 9.23 -19.06
CA ALA A 254 7.66 10.05 -19.60
C ALA A 254 8.58 9.27 -20.55
N ALA A 255 9.24 9.96 -21.47
CA ALA A 255 10.31 9.40 -22.30
C ALA A 255 11.46 8.82 -21.45
N VAL A 256 11.87 9.60 -20.47
CA VAL A 256 12.90 9.34 -19.47
C VAL A 256 12.39 9.95 -18.16
N ILE A 257 12.75 9.37 -17.02
CA ILE A 257 12.45 9.95 -15.71
C ILE A 257 13.07 11.36 -15.57
N ASP A 258 12.48 12.20 -14.71
CA ASP A 258 12.98 13.54 -14.45
C ASP A 258 14.43 13.54 -13.97
N GLU A 259 15.22 14.54 -14.36
CA GLU A 259 16.61 14.66 -13.92
C GLU A 259 16.70 14.73 -12.39
N GLY A 260 17.46 13.79 -11.81
CA GLY A 260 17.65 13.68 -10.36
C GLY A 260 16.51 12.99 -9.62
N ALA A 261 15.52 12.44 -10.32
CA ALA A 261 14.50 11.61 -9.71
C ALA A 261 15.08 10.28 -9.21
N SER A 262 14.60 9.84 -8.05
CA SER A 262 14.98 8.58 -7.43
C SER A 262 14.08 7.45 -7.94
N VAL A 263 14.64 6.51 -8.72
CA VAL A 263 13.93 5.29 -9.11
C VAL A 263 13.56 4.51 -7.86
N THR A 264 12.27 4.35 -7.61
CA THR A 264 11.73 3.64 -6.44
C THR A 264 11.59 2.16 -6.76
N THR A 265 10.89 1.84 -7.85
CA THR A 265 10.73 0.46 -8.33
C THR A 265 11.48 0.30 -9.64
N SER A 266 12.45 -0.61 -9.65
CA SER A 266 13.29 -0.84 -10.83
C SER A 266 12.47 -1.43 -11.97
N ARG A 267 12.89 -1.19 -13.22
CA ARG A 267 12.24 -1.79 -14.40
C ARG A 267 12.17 -3.32 -14.34
N HIS A 268 13.05 -3.97 -13.59
CA HIS A 268 13.10 -5.42 -13.46
C HIS A 268 12.03 -5.98 -12.51
N ASP A 269 11.48 -5.13 -11.65
CA ASP A 269 10.48 -5.50 -10.65
C ASP A 269 9.03 -5.22 -11.11
N VAL A 270 8.82 -4.32 -12.07
CA VAL A 270 7.45 -3.88 -12.44
C VAL A 270 6.65 -4.99 -13.14
N GLY A 271 5.45 -5.26 -12.60
CA GLY A 271 4.43 -6.12 -13.18
C GLY A 271 3.51 -5.38 -14.14
N TYR A 272 2.50 -4.71 -13.60
CA TYR A 272 1.50 -3.93 -14.33
C TYR A 272 1.61 -2.44 -14.02
N VAL A 273 1.33 -1.60 -15.01
CA VAL A 273 1.11 -0.16 -14.86
C VAL A 273 -0.31 0.16 -15.31
N VAL A 274 -1.05 0.95 -14.53
CA VAL A 274 -2.46 1.27 -14.78
C VAL A 274 -2.66 2.77 -14.74
N THR A 275 -3.36 3.29 -15.75
CA THR A 275 -3.89 4.66 -15.80
C THR A 275 -5.39 4.62 -16.08
N GLU A 276 -6.04 5.77 -16.13
CA GLU A 276 -7.42 5.94 -16.56
C GLU A 276 -7.67 5.52 -18.03
N TYR A 277 -6.61 5.24 -18.81
CA TYR A 277 -6.70 4.79 -20.19
C TYR A 277 -6.49 3.28 -20.38
N GLY A 278 -6.15 2.55 -19.32
CA GLY A 278 -6.05 1.09 -19.36
C GLY A 278 -4.85 0.52 -18.62
N VAL A 279 -4.48 -0.71 -19.01
CA VAL A 279 -3.49 -1.54 -18.33
C VAL A 279 -2.32 -1.87 -19.27
N ALA A 280 -1.10 -1.62 -18.80
CA ALA A 280 0.14 -2.03 -19.45
C ALA A 280 0.87 -3.10 -18.62
N GLU A 281 0.85 -4.34 -19.08
CA GLU A 281 1.70 -5.40 -18.53
C GLU A 281 3.14 -5.24 -19.01
N LEU A 282 4.14 -5.29 -18.13
CA LEU A 282 5.56 -5.08 -18.47
C LEU A 282 6.46 -6.29 -18.19
N ARG A 283 6.01 -7.23 -17.35
CA ARG A 283 6.78 -8.43 -17.00
C ARG A 283 7.04 -9.29 -18.25
N GLY A 284 8.28 -9.73 -18.43
CA GLY A 284 8.70 -10.53 -19.59
C GLY A 284 8.76 -9.78 -20.93
N LYS A 285 8.38 -8.51 -20.99
CA LYS A 285 8.40 -7.72 -22.24
C LYS A 285 9.76 -7.07 -22.50
N THR A 286 10.15 -7.02 -23.77
CA THR A 286 11.30 -6.24 -24.25
C THR A 286 11.07 -4.73 -24.07
N LEU A 287 12.13 -3.93 -24.09
CA LEU A 287 12.01 -2.46 -23.97
C LEU A 287 11.06 -1.86 -25.02
N ARG A 288 11.06 -2.38 -26.26
CA ARG A 288 10.13 -1.94 -27.31
C ARG A 288 8.67 -2.25 -26.96
N GLN A 289 8.41 -3.47 -26.49
CA GLN A 289 7.06 -3.89 -26.12
C GLN A 289 6.55 -3.13 -24.88
N ARG A 290 7.43 -2.82 -23.93
CA ARG A 290 7.10 -1.98 -22.76
C ARG A 290 6.71 -0.58 -23.17
N ALA A 291 7.56 0.08 -23.97
CA ALA A 291 7.29 1.43 -24.43
C ALA A 291 5.97 1.52 -25.21
N ARG A 292 5.69 0.58 -26.13
CA ARG A 292 4.39 0.49 -26.82
C ARG A 292 3.21 0.38 -25.85
N ALA A 293 3.31 -0.52 -24.87
CA ALA A 293 2.25 -0.72 -23.89
C ALA A 293 2.01 0.53 -23.02
N LEU A 294 3.08 1.20 -22.58
CA LEU A 294 2.99 2.43 -21.80
C LEU A 294 2.41 3.59 -22.60
N ILE A 295 2.80 3.76 -23.86
CA ILE A 295 2.24 4.79 -24.75
C ILE A 295 0.74 4.57 -24.97
N ALA A 296 0.30 3.32 -25.10
CA ALA A 296 -1.11 2.99 -25.29
C ALA A 296 -2.00 3.44 -24.12
N ILE A 297 -1.44 3.52 -22.91
CA ILE A 297 -2.15 3.98 -21.69
C ILE A 297 -1.74 5.40 -21.26
N ALA A 298 -0.96 6.13 -22.07
CA ALA A 298 -0.69 7.53 -21.84
C ALA A 298 -1.89 8.40 -22.25
N HIS A 299 -1.95 9.62 -21.72
CA HIS A 299 -2.97 10.60 -22.13
C HIS A 299 -2.81 10.94 -23.62
N PRO A 300 -3.91 10.99 -24.40
CA PRO A 300 -3.87 11.18 -25.86
C PRO A 300 -2.95 12.31 -26.33
N ASP A 301 -2.99 13.46 -25.66
CA ASP A 301 -2.20 14.65 -25.98
C ASP A 301 -0.68 14.42 -25.98
N PHE A 302 -0.19 13.43 -25.23
CA PHE A 302 1.25 13.14 -25.10
C PHE A 302 1.69 11.93 -25.94
N ARG A 303 0.76 11.16 -26.53
CA ARG A 303 1.10 9.93 -27.26
C ARG A 303 1.98 10.19 -28.48
N ALA A 304 1.75 11.28 -29.21
CA ALA A 304 2.54 11.62 -30.39
C ALA A 304 4.00 11.92 -30.04
N ALA A 305 4.25 12.71 -28.99
CA ALA A 305 5.60 13.01 -28.53
C ALA A 305 6.33 11.76 -28.01
N LEU A 306 5.63 10.90 -27.26
CA LEU A 306 6.20 9.64 -26.78
C LEU A 306 6.47 8.65 -27.93
N ALA A 307 5.63 8.63 -28.97
CA ALA A 307 5.83 7.84 -30.17
C ALA A 307 7.07 8.30 -30.94
N GLN A 308 7.28 9.61 -31.07
CA GLN A 308 8.48 10.16 -31.69
C GLN A 308 9.75 9.73 -30.92
N GLU A 309 9.74 9.82 -29.59
CA GLU A 309 10.86 9.33 -28.77
C GLU A 309 11.09 7.82 -28.96
N PHE A 310 10.01 7.03 -29.03
CA PHE A 310 10.09 5.60 -29.30
C PHE A 310 10.80 5.31 -30.62
N GLU A 311 10.40 5.99 -31.69
CA GLU A 311 10.99 5.82 -33.03
C GLU A 311 12.45 6.25 -33.06
N CYS A 312 12.79 7.38 -32.42
CA CYS A 312 14.17 7.85 -32.27
C CYS A 312 15.05 6.83 -31.52
N ARG A 313 14.54 6.26 -30.43
CA ARG A 313 15.29 5.33 -29.56
C ARG A 313 15.47 3.95 -30.16
N PHE A 314 14.46 3.44 -30.87
CA PHE A 314 14.43 2.04 -31.32
C PHE A 314 14.52 1.86 -32.84
N HIS A 315 14.60 2.96 -33.60
CA HIS A 315 14.72 2.98 -35.06
C HIS A 315 13.66 2.11 -35.77
N THR A 316 12.41 2.17 -35.27
CA THR A 316 11.27 1.40 -35.79
C THR A 316 9.97 2.13 -35.47
N PRO A 317 8.95 2.09 -36.35
CA PRO A 317 7.66 2.73 -36.08
C PRO A 317 6.95 2.11 -34.87
N LEU A 318 6.12 2.94 -34.21
CA LEU A 318 5.30 2.50 -33.08
C LEU A 318 4.34 1.38 -33.46
#